data_AF-A0A510L5F9-F1
#
_entry.id   AF-A0A510L5F9-F1
#
_cell.length_a   1.000
_cell.length_b   1.000
_cell.length_c   1.000
_cell.angle_alpha   90.00
_cell.angle_beta   90.00
_cell.angle_gamma   90.00
#
_symmetry.space_group_name_H-M   'P 1'
#
loop_
_entity.id
_entity.type
_entity.pdbx_description
1 polymer ?
#
loop_
_entity_poly.entity_id
_entity_poly.type
_entity_poly.pdbx_seq_one_letter_code
_entity_poly.pdbx_strand_id
1 'polypeptide(L)'
;MESEKLAQTENTVLIKGWIPEEKIEEFEKVVKSEADDNYYLKVTEADKNDETVPIKLKNGKVATVFENLTGMYAYPRYNEIDPTPLFTPFYILFFGMMGADVGYGLVLLLATIFVLKVVNLSSQMRKSVKFFFYLSFSVIFWGILYGSYFGAEINGVWRLVNPAKQYNSLLIGSIIFGVVHIFIGLGIKAYLLIRDGKSLDAVYDVLFWYMALMGGMVYLIFKLMNLSPIVTSISMWIMIAGMVGIVLTGGREAKGVGAKLGGGLYSLYGISSYVGDFVSYSRLMALGLSGGFIASAINMIAGMISGNWFGMIFVPVILIGGHLFNMFLSFLGAYVHTSRLMYVEYFGKFYEGGGKPFKDFRTESKYINMDD
;
A
#
# COMPACT_ATOMS: atom_id res chain seq x y z
N MET A 1 -4.25 31.14 -16.63
CA MET A 1 -4.99 30.84 -15.39
C MET A 1 -4.09 30.80 -14.15
N GLU A 2 -2.78 30.50 -14.23
CA GLU A 2 -1.85 30.67 -13.08
C GLU A 2 -1.22 32.07 -12.97
N SER A 3 -1.34 32.91 -14.00
CA SER A 3 -0.98 34.33 -13.99
C SER A 3 -1.85 35.21 -13.08
N GLU A 4 -2.95 34.67 -12.54
CA GLU A 4 -3.94 35.39 -11.73
C GLU A 4 -3.56 35.58 -10.25
N LYS A 5 -2.40 35.06 -9.81
CA LYS A 5 -1.91 35.19 -8.42
C LYS A 5 -0.69 36.09 -8.27
N LEU A 6 -0.37 36.89 -9.28
CA LEU A 6 0.73 37.85 -9.23
C LEU A 6 0.20 39.18 -8.70
N ALA A 7 0.81 39.68 -7.62
CA ALA A 7 0.50 41.02 -7.13
C ALA A 7 1.32 42.03 -7.95
N GLN A 8 0.67 43.03 -8.53
CA GLN A 8 1.32 43.99 -9.43
C GLN A 8 1.02 45.42 -9.00
N THR A 9 2.05 46.26 -9.04
CA THR A 9 1.96 47.73 -9.01
C THR A 9 2.31 48.28 -10.40
N GLU A 10 2.22 49.60 -10.61
CA GLU A 10 2.57 50.22 -11.90
C GLU A 10 4.00 49.91 -12.35
N ASN A 11 4.93 49.73 -11.41
CA ASN A 11 6.36 49.57 -11.68
C ASN A 11 6.96 48.25 -11.18
N THR A 12 6.19 47.38 -10.52
CA THR A 12 6.74 46.17 -9.89
C THR A 12 5.75 45.02 -9.92
N VAL A 13 6.24 43.81 -10.20
CA VAL A 13 5.49 42.56 -10.10
C VAL A 13 6.08 41.72 -8.97
N LEU A 14 5.24 41.34 -8.02
CA LEU A 14 5.58 40.42 -6.94
C LEU A 14 5.14 39.00 -7.33
N ILE A 15 6.12 38.12 -7.44
CA ILE A 15 5.93 36.68 -7.68
C ILE A 15 6.30 35.95 -6.39
N LYS A 16 5.36 35.19 -5.82
CA LYS A 16 5.61 34.30 -4.69
C LYS A 16 5.31 32.87 -5.11
N GLY A 17 6.24 31.97 -4.84
CA GLY A 17 6.12 30.56 -5.18
C GLY A 17 7.03 29.69 -4.33
N TRP A 18 6.90 28.38 -4.53
CA TRP A 18 7.73 27.39 -3.87
C TRP A 18 8.69 26.79 -4.90
N ILE A 19 9.95 26.61 -4.51
CA ILE A 19 10.97 25.99 -5.34
C ILE A 19 11.70 24.91 -4.53
N PRO A 20 12.02 23.75 -5.13
CA PRO A 20 12.90 22.77 -4.48
C PRO A 20 14.28 23.38 -4.22
N GLU A 21 14.87 23.06 -3.07
CA GLU A 21 16.18 23.59 -2.65
C GLU A 21 17.28 23.35 -3.70
N GLU A 22 17.29 22.16 -4.31
CA GLU A 22 18.23 21.75 -5.36
C GLU A 22 18.19 22.65 -6.62
N LYS A 23 17.11 23.39 -6.83
CA LYS A 23 16.89 24.23 -8.03
C LYS A 23 17.08 25.72 -7.78
N ILE A 24 17.40 26.14 -6.56
CA ILE A 24 17.54 27.57 -6.21
C ILE A 24 18.65 28.22 -7.05
N GLU A 25 19.82 27.58 -7.15
CA GLU A 25 20.95 28.13 -7.91
C GLU A 25 20.66 28.22 -9.42
N GLU A 26 19.98 27.22 -9.98
CA GLU A 26 19.57 27.21 -11.38
C GLU A 26 18.58 28.35 -11.65
N PHE A 27 17.59 28.52 -10.77
CA PHE A 27 16.59 29.57 -10.87
C PHE A 27 17.20 30.97 -10.76
N GLU A 28 18.11 31.18 -9.81
CA GLU A 28 18.80 32.47 -9.65
C GLU A 28 19.61 32.84 -10.90
N LYS A 29 20.27 31.87 -11.55
CA LYS A 29 20.99 32.09 -12.81
C LYS A 29 20.03 32.51 -13.94
N VAL A 30 18.89 31.85 -14.07
CA VAL A 30 17.88 32.18 -15.10
C VAL A 30 17.27 33.55 -14.87
N VAL A 31 16.93 33.89 -13.62
CA VAL A 31 16.39 35.22 -13.29
C VAL A 31 17.42 36.30 -13.61
N LYS A 32 18.68 36.09 -13.23
CA LYS A 32 19.76 37.04 -13.50
C LYS A 32 20.03 37.23 -14.99
N SER A 33 19.89 36.19 -15.82
CA SER A 33 20.10 36.33 -17.27
C SER A 33 18.96 37.06 -17.99
N GLU A 34 17.74 36.99 -17.47
CA GLU A 34 16.55 37.59 -18.12
C GLU A 34 16.21 38.98 -17.57
N ALA A 35 16.50 39.25 -16.29
CA ALA A 35 16.12 40.49 -15.59
C ALA A 35 17.29 41.44 -15.32
N ASP A 36 18.52 41.08 -15.70
CA ASP A 36 19.76 41.81 -15.39
C ASP A 36 19.83 42.21 -13.91
N ASP A 37 19.91 43.51 -13.58
CA ASP A 37 19.96 44.06 -12.22
C ASP A 37 18.59 44.51 -11.68
N ASN A 38 17.51 44.35 -12.46
CA ASN A 38 16.17 44.86 -12.12
C ASN A 38 15.31 43.86 -11.33
N TYR A 39 15.91 43.05 -10.45
CA TYR A 39 15.18 42.07 -9.64
C TYR A 39 15.64 42.06 -8.17
N TYR A 40 14.73 41.63 -7.28
CA TYR A 40 15.04 41.33 -5.89
C TYR A 40 14.53 39.93 -5.56
N LEU A 41 15.45 38.99 -5.30
CA LEU A 41 15.14 37.61 -4.94
C LEU A 41 15.39 37.40 -3.44
N LYS A 42 14.36 36.95 -2.73
CA LYS A 42 14.48 36.53 -1.33
C LYS A 42 14.03 35.07 -1.21
N VAL A 43 14.96 34.22 -0.81
CA VAL A 43 14.69 32.81 -0.50
C VAL A 43 14.57 32.66 1.02
N THR A 44 13.59 31.89 1.48
CA THR A 44 13.38 31.60 2.89
C THR A 44 13.00 30.14 3.02
N GLU A 45 13.56 29.45 4.02
CA GLU A 45 13.21 28.06 4.29
C GLU A 45 11.72 27.92 4.61
N ALA A 46 11.12 26.86 4.09
CA ALA A 46 9.73 26.52 4.37
C ALA A 46 9.59 26.07 5.83
N ASP A 47 8.57 26.58 6.53
CA ASP A 47 8.22 26.07 7.86
C ASP A 47 7.73 24.63 7.73
N LYS A 48 8.28 23.74 8.57
CA LYS A 48 7.93 22.31 8.56
C LYS A 48 6.46 22.04 8.90
N ASN A 49 5.81 22.97 9.59
CA ASN A 49 4.42 22.86 10.01
C ASN A 49 3.44 23.64 9.12
N ASP A 50 3.92 24.29 8.05
CA ASP A 50 3.07 25.03 7.14
C ASP A 50 2.39 24.07 6.14
N GLU A 51 1.07 23.92 6.26
CA GLU A 51 0.24 23.06 5.40
C GLU A 51 0.14 23.57 3.96
N THR A 52 0.56 24.80 3.68
CA THR A 52 0.55 25.37 2.34
C THR A 52 1.77 24.99 1.51
N VAL A 53 2.80 24.41 2.15
CA VAL A 53 4.01 23.96 1.48
C VAL A 53 3.69 22.76 0.57
N PRO A 54 3.96 22.87 -0.75
CA PRO A 54 3.73 21.78 -1.68
C PRO A 54 4.79 20.70 -1.57
N ILE A 55 4.39 19.49 -1.94
CA ILE A 55 5.14 18.27 -1.68
C ILE A 55 5.63 17.68 -2.99
N LYS A 56 6.95 17.59 -3.14
CA LYS A 56 7.61 16.94 -4.27
C LYS A 56 8.26 15.65 -3.78
N LEU A 57 7.71 14.52 -4.19
CA LEU A 57 8.24 13.20 -3.81
C LEU A 57 9.52 12.89 -4.58
N LYS A 58 10.50 12.31 -3.88
CA LYS A 58 11.78 11.86 -4.46
C LYS A 58 11.98 10.38 -4.14
N ASN A 59 11.38 9.53 -4.96
CA ASN A 59 11.46 8.07 -4.79
C ASN A 59 12.42 7.40 -5.77
N GLY A 60 12.89 6.21 -5.40
CA GLY A 60 13.66 5.35 -6.30
C GLY A 60 12.80 4.77 -7.44
N LYS A 61 13.44 4.27 -8.51
CA LYS A 61 12.80 3.85 -9.77
C LYS A 61 11.58 2.94 -9.62
N VAL A 62 11.59 2.04 -8.63
CA VAL A 62 10.46 1.13 -8.35
C VAL A 62 9.36 1.86 -7.60
N ALA A 63 9.67 2.51 -6.47
CA ALA A 63 8.69 3.22 -5.64
C ALA A 63 8.01 4.38 -6.38
N THR A 64 8.69 5.07 -7.31
CA THR A 64 8.09 6.14 -8.14
C THR A 64 6.86 5.68 -8.92
N VAL A 65 6.81 4.40 -9.29
CA VAL A 65 5.70 3.82 -10.05
C VAL A 65 4.45 3.64 -9.17
N PHE A 66 4.64 3.54 -7.85
CA PHE A 66 3.60 3.36 -6.85
C PHE A 66 3.10 4.68 -6.25
N GLU A 67 3.75 5.82 -6.53
CA GLU A 67 3.36 7.16 -6.05
C GLU A 67 1.91 7.52 -6.38
N ASN A 68 1.42 7.10 -7.55
CA ASN A 68 0.04 7.34 -7.95
C ASN A 68 -0.96 6.74 -6.94
N LEU A 69 -0.66 5.55 -6.39
CA LEU A 69 -1.51 4.93 -5.37
C LEU A 69 -1.47 5.68 -4.05
N THR A 70 -0.30 6.20 -3.66
CA THR A 70 -0.20 7.05 -2.47
C THR A 70 -1.01 8.33 -2.66
N GLY A 71 -0.84 8.99 -3.81
CA GLY A 71 -1.54 10.23 -4.16
C GLY A 71 -3.06 10.07 -4.27
N MET A 72 -3.57 8.89 -4.62
CA MET A 72 -5.00 8.58 -4.62
C MET A 72 -5.61 8.54 -3.20
N TYR A 73 -4.81 8.25 -2.18
CA TYR A 73 -5.26 8.29 -0.78
C TYR A 73 -5.11 9.71 -0.23
N ALA A 74 -3.86 10.16 -0.06
CA ALA A 74 -3.52 11.51 0.36
C ALA A 74 -2.01 11.73 0.16
N TYR A 75 -1.60 12.94 -0.20
CA TYR A 75 -0.18 13.32 -0.19
C TYR A 75 0.34 13.53 1.25
N PRO A 76 1.63 13.22 1.51
CA PRO A 76 2.19 13.35 2.86
C PRO A 76 2.25 14.83 3.24
N ARG A 77 2.12 15.15 4.52
CA ARG A 77 2.49 16.49 5.00
C ARG A 77 4.00 16.68 4.94
N TYR A 78 4.45 17.93 4.97
CA TYR A 78 5.88 18.25 4.86
C TYR A 78 6.72 17.68 6.01
N ASN A 79 6.11 17.48 7.18
CA ASN A 79 6.73 16.83 8.33
C ASN A 79 6.54 15.29 8.38
N GLU A 80 5.76 14.71 7.47
CA GLU A 80 5.52 13.26 7.42
C GLU A 80 6.55 12.56 6.55
N ILE A 81 6.72 11.25 6.80
CA ILE A 81 7.53 10.39 5.93
C ILE A 81 6.66 9.94 4.77
N ASP A 82 7.22 9.94 3.56
CA ASP A 82 6.56 9.35 2.39
C ASP A 82 6.34 7.84 2.63
N PRO A 83 5.08 7.36 2.67
CA PRO A 83 4.81 5.94 2.89
C PRO A 83 5.16 5.09 1.67
N THR A 84 5.35 5.67 0.48
CA THR A 84 5.47 4.96 -0.80
C THR A 84 6.58 3.90 -0.82
N PRO A 85 7.82 4.17 -0.35
CA PRO A 85 8.87 3.15 -0.33
C PRO A 85 8.59 1.98 0.60
N LEU A 86 7.93 2.24 1.73
CA LEU A 86 7.60 1.21 2.74
C LEU A 86 6.40 0.38 2.30
N PHE A 87 5.43 1.01 1.64
CA PHE A 87 4.24 0.41 1.05
C PHE A 87 4.53 -0.50 -0.14
N THR A 88 5.45 -0.08 -1.02
CA THR A 88 5.73 -0.74 -2.30
C THR A 88 5.99 -2.26 -2.17
N PRO A 89 6.90 -2.75 -1.30
CA PRO A 89 7.17 -4.19 -1.20
C PRO A 89 5.95 -4.99 -0.72
N PHE A 90 5.18 -4.48 0.24
CA PHE A 90 3.97 -5.16 0.71
C PHE A 90 2.89 -5.18 -0.35
N TYR A 91 2.76 -4.11 -1.14
CA TYR A 91 1.75 -4.05 -2.20
C TYR A 91 2.06 -5.09 -3.28
N ILE A 92 3.31 -5.14 -3.73
CA ILE A 92 3.78 -6.15 -4.68
C ILE A 92 3.51 -7.55 -4.14
N LEU A 93 3.83 -7.80 -2.87
CA LEU A 93 3.64 -9.11 -2.24
C LEU A 93 2.16 -9.51 -2.16
N PHE A 94 1.29 -8.66 -1.62
CA PHE A 94 -0.13 -8.96 -1.42
C PHE A 94 -0.89 -9.08 -2.74
N PHE A 95 -0.60 -8.22 -3.72
CA PHE A 95 -1.18 -8.34 -5.06
C PHE A 95 -0.83 -9.70 -5.70
N GLY A 96 0.44 -10.12 -5.56
CA GLY A 96 0.90 -11.42 -6.04
C GLY A 96 0.19 -12.59 -5.36
N MET A 97 0.02 -12.55 -4.03
CA MET A 97 -0.70 -13.58 -3.28
C MET A 97 -2.17 -13.71 -3.71
N MET A 98 -2.85 -12.60 -4.00
CA MET A 98 -4.25 -12.61 -4.43
C MET A 98 -4.42 -13.07 -5.88
N GLY A 99 -3.48 -12.72 -6.77
CA GLY A 99 -3.55 -13.05 -8.19
C GLY A 99 -2.86 -14.36 -8.61
N ALA A 100 -2.28 -15.10 -7.65
CA ALA A 100 -1.29 -16.17 -7.77
C ALA A 100 -1.54 -17.27 -8.84
N ASP A 101 -1.40 -16.92 -10.11
CA ASP A 101 -1.45 -17.82 -11.26
C ASP A 101 -0.33 -17.48 -12.26
N VAL A 102 0.49 -18.47 -12.61
CA VAL A 102 1.63 -18.30 -13.51
C VAL A 102 1.19 -17.89 -14.92
N GLY A 103 0.11 -18.48 -15.41
CA GLY A 103 -0.43 -18.18 -16.74
C GLY A 103 -0.88 -16.73 -16.85
N TYR A 104 -1.67 -16.28 -15.87
CA TYR A 104 -2.13 -14.89 -15.82
C TYR A 104 -0.97 -13.91 -15.63
N GLY A 105 -0.01 -14.24 -14.76
CA GLY A 105 1.19 -13.43 -14.54
C GLY A 105 2.04 -13.28 -15.81
N LEU A 106 2.22 -14.36 -16.59
CA LEU A 106 2.94 -14.32 -17.86
C LEU A 106 2.21 -13.49 -18.92
N VAL A 107 0.89 -13.65 -19.04
CA VAL A 107 0.08 -12.82 -19.96
C VAL A 107 0.20 -11.34 -19.60
N LEU A 108 0.12 -11.00 -18.30
CA LEU A 108 0.28 -9.63 -17.82
C LEU A 108 1.70 -9.08 -18.11
N LEU A 109 2.73 -9.88 -17.88
CA LEU A 109 4.13 -9.51 -18.15
C LEU A 109 4.35 -9.24 -19.65
N LEU A 110 3.90 -10.15 -20.52
CA LEU A 110 4.05 -10.00 -21.97
C LEU A 110 3.25 -8.81 -22.52
N ALA A 111 2.01 -8.63 -22.05
CA ALA A 111 1.16 -7.51 -22.45
C ALA A 111 1.80 -6.17 -22.05
N THR A 112 2.30 -6.05 -20.83
CA THR A 112 2.95 -4.81 -20.36
C THR A 112 4.26 -4.53 -21.08
N ILE A 113 5.09 -5.54 -21.38
CA ILE A 113 6.30 -5.38 -22.21
C ILE A 113 5.95 -4.90 -23.62
N PHE A 114 4.93 -5.51 -24.24
CA PHE A 114 4.48 -5.13 -25.58
C PHE A 114 4.04 -3.67 -25.62
N VAL A 115 3.17 -3.26 -24.68
CA VAL A 115 2.66 -1.89 -24.60
C VAL A 115 3.79 -0.88 -24.34
N LEU A 116 4.76 -1.19 -23.46
CA LEU A 116 5.89 -0.30 -23.17
C LEU A 116 6.86 -0.10 -24.35
N LYS A 117 6.95 -1.07 -25.26
CA LYS A 117 7.84 -1.04 -26.42
C LYS A 117 7.19 -0.48 -27.68
N VAL A 118 5.91 -0.77 -27.91
CA VAL A 118 5.23 -0.49 -29.18
C VAL A 118 4.40 0.79 -29.13
N VAL A 119 3.78 1.10 -27.98
CA VAL A 119 2.85 2.22 -27.87
C VAL A 119 3.57 3.47 -27.38
N ASN A 120 3.30 4.62 -28.03
CA ASN A 120 3.76 5.91 -27.53
C ASN A 120 2.86 6.36 -26.38
N LEU A 121 3.33 6.15 -25.15
CA LEU A 121 2.58 6.42 -23.93
C LEU A 121 2.94 7.80 -23.37
N SER A 122 1.94 8.54 -22.88
CA SER A 122 2.17 9.68 -22.00
C SER A 122 2.93 9.26 -20.74
N SER A 123 3.64 10.19 -20.09
CA SER A 123 4.45 9.91 -18.90
C SER A 123 3.62 9.25 -17.79
N GLN A 124 2.36 9.66 -17.63
CA GLN A 124 1.44 9.08 -16.64
C GLN A 124 1.01 7.65 -17.01
N MET A 125 0.62 7.41 -18.27
CA MET A 125 0.23 6.08 -18.71
C MET A 125 1.43 5.11 -18.64
N ARG A 126 2.63 5.58 -18.97
CA ARG A 126 3.87 4.80 -18.85
C ARG A 126 4.12 4.37 -17.39
N LYS A 127 3.86 5.24 -16.41
CA LYS A 127 3.91 4.86 -14.98
C LYS A 127 2.90 3.76 -14.67
N SER A 128 1.64 3.90 -15.09
CA SER A 128 0.60 2.88 -14.85
C SER A 128 0.92 1.52 -15.51
N VAL A 129 1.50 1.50 -16.71
CA VAL A 129 1.91 0.23 -17.34
C VAL A 129 3.11 -0.39 -16.63
N LYS A 130 4.08 0.42 -16.20
CA LYS A 130 5.21 -0.06 -15.37
C LYS A 130 4.73 -0.63 -14.03
N PHE A 131 3.63 -0.11 -13.48
CA PHE A 131 3.05 -0.61 -12.25
C PHE A 131 2.61 -2.06 -12.42
N PHE A 132 1.79 -2.35 -13.42
CA PHE A 132 1.39 -3.74 -13.73
C PHE A 132 2.57 -4.63 -14.13
N PHE A 133 3.59 -4.07 -14.79
CA PHE A 133 4.82 -4.80 -15.10
C PHE A 133 5.52 -5.30 -13.83
N TYR A 134 5.73 -4.45 -12.82
CA TYR A 134 6.35 -4.89 -11.55
C TYR A 134 5.49 -5.91 -10.80
N LEU A 135 4.16 -5.74 -10.83
CA LEU A 135 3.23 -6.69 -10.19
C LEU A 135 3.24 -8.07 -10.83
N SER A 136 3.43 -8.14 -12.15
CA SER A 136 3.43 -9.41 -12.89
C SER A 136 4.48 -10.41 -12.37
N PHE A 137 5.65 -9.94 -11.97
CA PHE A 137 6.69 -10.79 -11.38
C PHE A 137 6.23 -11.44 -10.08
N SER A 138 5.51 -10.70 -9.23
CA SER A 138 4.99 -11.22 -7.97
C SER A 138 3.88 -12.24 -8.19
N VAL A 139 2.98 -11.98 -9.15
CA VAL A 139 1.93 -12.93 -9.55
C VAL A 139 2.54 -14.24 -10.04
N ILE A 140 3.57 -14.18 -10.88
CA ILE A 140 4.29 -15.37 -11.36
C ILE A 140 4.95 -16.10 -10.18
N PHE A 141 5.66 -15.38 -9.31
CA PHE A 141 6.33 -15.95 -8.15
C PHE A 141 5.36 -16.72 -7.24
N TRP A 142 4.25 -16.09 -6.84
CA TRP A 142 3.23 -16.73 -6.01
C TRP A 142 2.46 -17.82 -6.76
N GLY A 143 2.24 -17.66 -8.06
CA GLY A 143 1.68 -18.70 -8.92
C GLY A 143 2.52 -19.97 -8.94
N ILE A 144 3.86 -19.84 -8.95
CA ILE A 144 4.78 -20.98 -8.83
C ILE A 144 4.66 -21.61 -7.44
N LEU A 145 4.63 -20.80 -6.37
CA LEU A 145 4.51 -21.29 -5.00
C LEU A 145 3.21 -22.05 -4.74
N TYR A 146 2.09 -21.61 -5.33
CA TYR A 146 0.79 -22.30 -5.22
C TYR A 146 0.63 -23.40 -6.27
N GLY A 147 1.41 -23.35 -7.34
CA GLY A 147 1.36 -24.29 -8.45
C GLY A 147 0.17 -24.09 -9.39
N SER A 148 -0.38 -22.88 -9.50
CA SER A 148 -1.48 -22.62 -10.43
C SER A 148 -0.95 -22.17 -11.79
N TYR A 149 -1.31 -22.92 -12.84
CA TYR A 149 -0.96 -22.62 -14.23
C TYR A 149 -2.24 -22.56 -15.07
N PHE A 150 -2.79 -21.36 -15.32
CA PHE A 150 -4.13 -21.21 -15.93
C PHE A 150 -5.20 -22.04 -15.19
N GLY A 151 -5.14 -22.11 -13.86
CA GLY A 151 -6.02 -22.96 -13.05
C GLY A 151 -5.83 -24.47 -13.20
N ALA A 152 -4.81 -24.92 -13.94
CA ALA A 152 -4.44 -26.33 -14.02
C ALA A 152 -3.35 -26.67 -13.00
N GLU A 153 -3.49 -27.83 -12.36
CA GLU A 153 -2.48 -28.41 -11.50
C GLU A 153 -1.56 -29.34 -12.32
N ILE A 154 -0.37 -28.85 -12.70
CA ILE A 154 0.69 -29.69 -13.25
C ILE A 154 1.28 -30.59 -12.14
N ASN A 155 1.04 -31.89 -12.26
CA ASN A 155 1.62 -32.92 -11.39
C ASN A 155 3.15 -32.97 -11.56
N GLY A 156 3.89 -32.97 -10.45
CA GLY A 156 5.37 -33.12 -10.44
C GLY A 156 6.17 -31.83 -10.33
N VAL A 157 5.54 -30.66 -10.35
CA VAL A 157 6.21 -29.37 -10.07
C VAL A 157 6.19 -29.10 -8.56
N TRP A 158 7.30 -28.61 -8.01
CA TRP A 158 7.40 -28.21 -6.61
C TRP A 158 6.41 -27.10 -6.26
N ARG A 159 5.70 -27.24 -5.14
CA ARG A 159 4.68 -26.30 -4.65
C ARG A 159 4.78 -26.22 -3.13
N LEU A 160 4.64 -25.01 -2.59
CA LEU A 160 4.71 -24.74 -1.16
C LEU A 160 3.39 -25.07 -0.46
N VAL A 161 2.26 -24.71 -1.07
CA VAL A 161 0.92 -24.91 -0.53
C VAL A 161 -0.01 -25.32 -1.66
N ASN A 162 -0.83 -26.36 -1.46
CA ASN A 162 -1.94 -26.64 -2.37
C ASN A 162 -3.18 -25.86 -1.86
N PRO A 163 -3.60 -24.78 -2.53
CA PRO A 163 -4.68 -23.93 -2.03
C PRO A 163 -6.01 -24.70 -1.86
N ALA A 164 -6.28 -25.69 -2.73
CA ALA A 164 -7.49 -26.49 -2.69
C ALA A 164 -7.56 -27.47 -1.50
N LYS A 165 -6.41 -27.94 -1.00
CA LYS A 165 -6.34 -28.92 0.11
C LYS A 165 -5.91 -28.32 1.45
N GLN A 166 -5.22 -27.18 1.43
CA GLN A 166 -4.57 -26.58 2.61
C GLN A 166 -5.05 -25.14 2.85
N TYR A 167 -6.34 -24.88 2.70
CA TYR A 167 -6.94 -23.56 2.92
C TYR A 167 -6.68 -23.02 4.35
N ASN A 168 -6.67 -23.88 5.38
CA ASN A 168 -6.35 -23.48 6.74
C ASN A 168 -4.93 -22.92 6.89
N SER A 169 -3.95 -23.55 6.24
CA SER A 169 -2.55 -23.07 6.26
C SER A 169 -2.42 -21.72 5.54
N LEU A 170 -3.16 -21.53 4.44
CA LEU A 170 -3.18 -20.27 3.70
C LEU A 170 -3.86 -19.15 4.49
N LEU A 171 -4.94 -19.46 5.23
CA LEU A 171 -5.60 -18.53 6.14
C LEU A 171 -4.65 -18.08 7.25
N ILE A 172 -4.00 -19.04 7.93
CA ILE A 172 -3.05 -18.75 9.01
C ILE A 172 -1.89 -17.91 8.47
N GLY A 173 -1.33 -18.28 7.30
CA GLY A 173 -0.28 -17.50 6.65
C GLY A 173 -0.72 -16.06 6.34
N SER A 174 -1.93 -15.88 5.81
CA SER A 174 -2.48 -14.55 5.50
C SER A 174 -2.63 -13.68 6.76
N ILE A 175 -3.11 -14.26 7.85
CA ILE A 175 -3.22 -13.56 9.14
C ILE A 175 -1.83 -13.21 9.69
N ILE A 176 -0.85 -14.11 9.61
CA ILE A 176 0.54 -13.84 10.02
C ILE A 176 1.12 -12.67 9.22
N PHE A 177 0.94 -12.65 7.90
CA PHE A 177 1.36 -11.53 7.07
C PHE A 177 0.68 -10.22 7.50
N GLY A 178 -0.62 -10.26 7.82
CA GLY A 178 -1.35 -9.10 8.33
C GLY A 178 -0.82 -8.59 9.66
N VAL A 179 -0.51 -9.50 10.58
CA VAL A 179 0.12 -9.16 11.87
C VAL A 179 1.46 -8.49 11.64
N VAL A 180 2.36 -9.10 10.86
CA VAL A 180 3.67 -8.53 10.55
C VAL A 180 3.51 -7.14 9.91
N HIS A 181 2.58 -6.99 8.97
CA HIS A 181 2.35 -5.72 8.28
C HIS A 181 1.85 -4.61 9.22
N ILE A 182 0.86 -4.88 10.05
CA ILE A 182 0.34 -3.91 11.05
C ILE A 182 1.42 -3.55 12.06
N PHE A 183 2.21 -4.53 12.50
CA PHE A 183 3.30 -4.32 13.44
C PHE A 183 4.35 -3.38 12.84
N ILE A 184 4.74 -3.57 11.58
CA ILE A 184 5.66 -2.65 10.91
C ILE A 184 5.06 -1.23 10.85
N GLY A 185 3.76 -1.08 10.60
CA GLY A 185 3.07 0.21 10.67
C GLY A 185 3.17 0.88 12.04
N LEU A 186 2.98 0.12 13.12
CA LEU A 186 3.17 0.60 14.50
C LEU A 186 4.63 0.96 14.79
N GLY A 187 5.59 0.20 14.26
CA GLY A 187 7.01 0.51 14.35
C GLY A 187 7.37 1.83 13.68
N ILE A 188 6.79 2.13 12.51
CA ILE A 188 6.96 3.41 11.83
C ILE A 188 6.37 4.55 12.67
N LYS A 189 5.19 4.36 13.27
CA LYS A 189 4.61 5.32 14.21
C LYS A 189 5.56 5.62 15.37
N ALA A 190 6.18 4.60 15.97
CA ALA A 190 7.16 4.80 17.04
C ALA A 190 8.37 5.60 16.56
N TYR A 191 8.90 5.29 15.38
CA TYR A 191 10.02 6.02 14.80
C TYR A 191 9.69 7.51 14.59
N LEU A 192 8.50 7.82 14.06
CA LEU A 192 8.02 9.20 13.87
C LEU A 192 7.93 9.94 15.20
N LEU A 193 7.31 9.35 16.23
CA LEU A 193 7.17 9.97 17.55
C LEU A 193 8.52 10.23 18.23
N ILE A 194 9.47 9.31 18.09
CA ILE A 194 10.83 9.48 18.64
C ILE A 194 11.58 10.59 17.89
N ARG A 195 11.49 10.61 16.56
CA ARG A 195 12.08 11.66 15.71
C ARG A 195 11.54 13.06 16.08
N ASP A 196 10.25 13.14 16.40
CA ASP A 196 9.58 14.39 16.75
C ASP A 196 9.78 14.78 18.23
N GLY A 197 10.65 14.07 18.97
CA GLY A 197 11.01 14.35 20.35
C GLY A 197 9.97 13.92 21.39
N LYS A 198 8.92 13.20 20.99
CA LYS A 198 7.81 12.74 21.82
C LYS A 198 7.99 11.28 22.26
N SER A 199 9.13 10.98 22.88
CA SER A 199 9.52 9.61 23.25
C SER A 199 8.56 8.93 24.23
N LEU A 200 7.90 9.69 25.11
CA LEU A 200 6.88 9.14 26.03
C LEU A 200 5.62 8.71 25.28
N ASP A 201 5.23 9.43 24.22
CA ASP A 201 4.06 9.08 23.41
C ASP A 201 4.32 7.79 22.63
N ALA A 202 5.55 7.52 22.21
CA ALA A 202 5.92 6.25 21.59
C ALA A 202 5.74 5.05 22.54
N VAL A 203 6.04 5.22 23.84
CA VAL A 203 5.79 4.16 24.83
C VAL A 203 4.29 3.92 25.00
N TYR A 204 3.50 4.99 25.13
CA TYR A 204 2.08 4.89 25.40
C TYR A 204 1.27 4.37 24.20
N ASP A 205 1.58 4.86 23.00
CA ASP A 205 0.79 4.61 21.80
C ASP A 205 1.32 3.43 20.97
N VAL A 206 2.52 2.91 21.27
CA VAL A 206 3.12 1.80 20.53
C VAL A 206 3.54 0.66 21.43
N LEU A 207 4.34 0.89 22.48
CA LEU A 207 4.84 -0.22 23.32
C LEU A 207 3.69 -0.95 24.03
N PHE A 208 2.75 -0.23 24.63
CA PHE A 208 1.62 -0.87 25.30
C PHE A 208 0.69 -1.60 24.32
N TRP A 209 0.54 -1.10 23.09
CA TRP A 209 -0.18 -1.80 22.02
C TRP A 209 0.55 -3.07 21.58
N TYR A 210 1.88 -3.04 21.45
CA TYR A 210 2.65 -4.26 21.19
C TYR A 210 2.49 -5.30 22.29
N MET A 211 2.58 -4.89 23.55
CA MET A 211 2.40 -5.78 24.70
C MET A 211 0.99 -6.39 24.73
N ALA A 212 -0.05 -5.57 24.52
CA ALA A 212 -1.44 -6.03 24.51
C ALA A 212 -1.71 -7.00 23.34
N LEU A 213 -1.30 -6.64 22.12
CA LEU A 213 -1.57 -7.43 20.92
C LEU A 213 -0.72 -8.71 20.86
N MET A 214 0.60 -8.63 21.09
CA MET A 214 1.46 -9.82 21.11
C MET A 214 1.13 -10.74 22.28
N GLY A 215 0.95 -10.16 23.47
CA GLY A 215 0.58 -10.92 24.66
C GLY A 215 -0.73 -11.66 24.43
N GLY A 216 -1.74 -10.97 23.88
CA GLY A 216 -3.03 -11.58 23.54
C GLY A 216 -2.93 -12.68 22.48
N MET A 217 -2.18 -12.46 21.40
CA MET A 217 -1.98 -13.46 20.35
C MET A 217 -1.27 -14.72 20.85
N VAL A 218 -0.15 -14.56 21.55
CA VAL A 218 0.63 -15.68 22.12
C VAL A 218 -0.22 -16.44 23.14
N TYR A 219 -0.94 -15.72 24.00
CA TYR A 219 -1.87 -16.31 24.96
C TYR A 219 -2.93 -17.17 24.27
N LEU A 220 -3.58 -16.63 23.22
CA LEU A 220 -4.62 -17.36 22.48
C LEU A 220 -4.07 -18.63 21.82
N ILE A 221 -2.91 -18.54 21.15
CA ILE A 221 -2.29 -19.68 20.47
C ILE A 221 -1.89 -20.77 21.47
N PHE A 222 -1.17 -20.41 22.54
CA PHE A 222 -0.66 -21.38 23.51
C PHE A 222 -1.77 -22.02 24.34
N LYS A 223 -2.86 -21.27 24.61
CA LYS A 223 -4.05 -21.80 25.28
C LYS A 223 -4.84 -22.74 24.38
N LEU A 224 -5.06 -22.37 23.11
CA LEU A 224 -5.84 -23.18 22.17
C LEU A 224 -5.12 -24.49 21.80
N MET A 225 -3.79 -24.44 21.66
CA MET A 225 -2.96 -25.59 21.29
C MET A 225 -2.45 -26.39 22.50
N ASN A 226 -2.76 -25.96 23.73
CA ASN A 226 -2.36 -26.59 24.99
C ASN A 226 -0.85 -26.90 25.09
N LEU A 227 0.02 -25.98 24.62
CA LEU A 227 1.45 -26.23 24.43
C LEU A 227 2.26 -26.14 25.74
N SER A 228 2.20 -25.01 26.44
CA SER A 228 2.99 -24.75 27.65
C SER A 228 2.27 -23.83 28.63
N PRO A 229 1.96 -24.29 29.86
CA PRO A 229 1.30 -23.48 30.88
C PRO A 229 2.12 -22.25 31.33
N ILE A 230 3.45 -22.34 31.26
CA ILE A 230 4.36 -21.26 31.67
C ILE A 230 4.25 -20.08 30.69
N VAL A 231 4.32 -20.36 29.38
CA VAL A 231 4.23 -19.33 28.35
C VAL A 231 2.83 -18.70 28.32
N THR A 232 1.78 -19.50 28.54
CA THR A 232 0.41 -18.98 28.68
C THR A 232 0.29 -18.00 29.85
N SER A 233 0.90 -18.31 30.99
CA SER A 233 0.87 -17.42 32.16
C SER A 233 1.66 -16.12 31.91
N ILE A 234 2.86 -16.22 31.34
CA ILE A 234 3.69 -15.04 31.02
C ILE A 234 2.99 -14.13 30.01
N SER A 235 2.46 -14.71 28.92
CA SER A 235 1.76 -13.95 27.87
C SER A 235 0.48 -13.28 28.39
N MET A 236 -0.26 -13.92 29.30
CA MET A 236 -1.40 -13.32 29.99
C MET A 236 -0.99 -12.08 30.80
N TRP A 237 0.10 -12.15 31.57
CA TRP A 237 0.58 -11.00 32.35
C TRP A 237 1.08 -9.85 31.46
N ILE A 238 1.76 -10.16 30.36
CA ILE A 238 2.19 -9.15 29.37
C ILE A 238 0.97 -8.47 28.73
N MET A 239 -0.05 -9.24 28.35
CA MET A 239 -1.30 -8.71 27.80
C MET A 239 -1.98 -7.77 28.80
N ILE A 240 -2.15 -8.20 30.06
CA ILE A 240 -2.78 -7.40 31.11
C ILE A 240 -1.98 -6.12 31.37
N ALA A 241 -0.65 -6.20 31.44
CA ALA A 241 0.20 -5.03 31.63
C ALA A 241 0.07 -4.02 30.47
N GLY A 242 0.01 -4.50 29.21
CA GLY A 242 -0.24 -3.65 28.05
C GLY A 242 -1.63 -2.99 28.09
N MET A 243 -2.67 -3.76 28.42
CA MET A 243 -4.05 -3.26 28.54
C MET A 243 -4.18 -2.20 29.65
N VAL A 244 -3.60 -2.45 30.82
CA VAL A 244 -3.57 -1.49 31.94
C VAL A 244 -2.78 -0.24 31.52
N GLY A 245 -1.65 -0.40 30.84
CA GLY A 245 -0.89 0.71 30.26
C GLY A 245 -1.76 1.59 29.37
N ILE A 246 -2.48 1.01 28.40
CA ILE A 246 -3.39 1.74 27.50
C ILE A 246 -4.49 2.47 28.27
N VAL A 247 -5.10 1.83 29.28
CA VAL A 247 -6.18 2.46 30.06
C VAL A 247 -5.67 3.65 30.88
N LEU A 248 -4.45 3.57 31.42
CA LEU A 248 -3.88 4.65 32.21
C LEU A 248 -3.40 5.82 31.34
N THR A 249 -3.02 5.59 30.09
CA THR A 249 -2.39 6.61 29.23
C THR A 249 -3.28 7.12 28.10
N GLY A 250 -4.26 6.34 27.63
CA GLY A 250 -5.08 6.67 26.46
C GLY A 250 -5.99 7.88 26.65
N GLY A 251 -6.36 8.22 27.88
CA GLY A 251 -7.16 9.41 28.18
C GLY A 251 -6.35 10.64 28.59
N ARG A 252 -5.03 10.69 28.34
CA ARG A 252 -4.12 11.73 28.87
C ARG A 252 -4.54 13.18 28.59
N GLU A 253 -5.25 13.43 27.50
CA GLU A 253 -5.72 14.76 27.09
C GLU A 253 -7.01 15.20 27.81
N ALA A 254 -7.71 14.30 28.50
CA ALA A 254 -8.95 14.60 29.20
C ALA A 254 -8.71 15.28 30.56
N LYS A 255 -9.54 16.27 30.89
CA LYS A 255 -9.54 16.94 32.21
C LYS A 255 -10.36 16.10 33.21
N GLY A 256 -9.72 15.65 34.29
CA GLY A 256 -10.34 14.90 35.39
C GLY A 256 -10.05 13.39 35.38
N VAL A 257 -9.86 12.79 36.57
CA VAL A 257 -9.42 11.38 36.73
C VAL A 257 -10.42 10.39 36.11
N GLY A 258 -11.73 10.62 36.27
CA GLY A 258 -12.76 9.78 35.67
C GLY A 258 -12.82 9.87 34.14
N ALA A 259 -12.61 11.07 33.58
CA ALA A 259 -12.57 11.27 32.12
C ALA A 259 -11.31 10.65 31.50
N LYS A 260 -10.17 10.69 32.21
CA LYS A 260 -8.93 10.01 31.79
C LYS A 260 -9.11 8.48 31.74
N LEU A 261 -9.71 7.88 32.77
CA LEU A 261 -9.99 6.44 32.78
C LEU A 261 -11.03 6.05 31.72
N GLY A 262 -12.06 6.88 31.50
CA GLY A 262 -13.04 6.68 30.43
C GLY A 262 -12.42 6.72 29.03
N GLY A 263 -11.55 7.69 28.75
CA GLY A 263 -10.81 7.78 27.48
C GLY A 263 -9.82 6.62 27.28
N GLY A 264 -9.19 6.16 28.34
CA GLY A 264 -8.36 4.95 28.32
C GLY A 264 -9.14 3.67 28.02
N LEU A 265 -10.32 3.51 28.61
CA LEU A 265 -11.21 2.38 28.33
C LEU A 265 -11.74 2.42 26.89
N TYR A 266 -12.04 3.61 26.36
CA TYR A 266 -12.38 3.80 24.95
C TYR A 266 -11.18 3.45 24.03
N SER A 267 -9.97 3.84 24.40
CA SER A 267 -8.76 3.46 23.65
C SER A 267 -8.60 1.94 23.60
N LEU A 268 -8.93 1.25 24.68
CA LEU A 268 -8.92 -0.22 24.75
C LEU A 268 -9.98 -0.87 23.84
N TYR A 269 -11.10 -0.19 23.54
CA TYR A 269 -12.06 -0.64 22.52
C TYR A 269 -11.42 -0.75 21.13
N GLY A 270 -10.31 -0.03 20.89
CA GLY A 270 -9.49 -0.16 19.69
C GLY A 270 -8.98 -1.59 19.44
N ILE A 271 -8.91 -2.46 20.45
CA ILE A 271 -8.56 -3.88 20.27
C ILE A 271 -9.53 -4.55 19.28
N SER A 272 -10.83 -4.22 19.36
CA SER A 272 -11.84 -4.73 18.42
C SER A 272 -11.52 -4.32 16.98
N SER A 273 -11.03 -3.09 16.79
CA SER A 273 -10.57 -2.59 15.48
C SER A 273 -9.37 -3.38 14.97
N TYR A 274 -8.34 -3.62 15.80
CA TYR A 274 -7.18 -4.43 15.42
C TYR A 274 -7.56 -5.89 15.10
N VAL A 275 -8.50 -6.48 15.82
CA VAL A 275 -9.03 -7.82 15.49
C VAL A 275 -9.69 -7.79 14.11
N GLY A 276 -10.49 -6.76 13.82
CA GLY A 276 -11.07 -6.53 12.49
C GLY A 276 -10.01 -6.39 11.40
N ASP A 277 -8.93 -5.65 11.68
CA ASP A 277 -7.81 -5.48 10.76
C ASP A 277 -7.08 -6.81 10.50
N PHE A 278 -6.84 -7.64 11.51
CA PHE A 278 -6.21 -8.96 11.33
C PHE A 278 -7.12 -9.91 10.54
N VAL A 279 -8.40 -9.97 10.88
CA VAL A 279 -9.39 -10.81 10.17
C VAL A 279 -9.54 -10.35 8.72
N SER A 280 -9.40 -9.05 8.45
CA SER A 280 -9.42 -8.48 7.11
C SER A 280 -8.36 -9.08 6.17
N TYR A 281 -7.19 -9.51 6.69
CA TYR A 281 -6.18 -10.18 5.86
C TYR A 281 -6.61 -11.56 5.35
N SER A 282 -7.68 -12.15 5.88
CA SER A 282 -8.30 -13.34 5.27
C SER A 282 -8.70 -13.13 3.80
N ARG A 283 -8.87 -11.87 3.36
CA ARG A 283 -9.09 -11.52 1.96
C ARG A 283 -7.95 -11.99 1.04
N LEU A 284 -6.70 -12.00 1.52
CA LEU A 284 -5.55 -12.50 0.74
C LEU A 284 -5.80 -13.95 0.31
N MET A 285 -6.19 -14.80 1.28
CA MET A 285 -6.57 -16.18 1.03
C MET A 285 -7.82 -16.28 0.15
N ALA A 286 -8.90 -15.56 0.49
CA ALA A 286 -10.18 -15.68 -0.19
C ALA A 286 -10.08 -15.38 -1.70
N LEU A 287 -9.36 -14.32 -2.07
CA LEU A 287 -9.19 -13.92 -3.47
C LEU A 287 -8.24 -14.86 -4.22
N GLY A 288 -7.14 -15.28 -3.59
CA GLY A 288 -6.23 -16.27 -4.18
C GLY A 288 -6.91 -17.60 -4.48
N LEU A 289 -7.76 -18.09 -3.56
CA LEU A 289 -8.56 -19.31 -3.75
C LEU A 289 -9.63 -19.12 -4.81
N SER A 290 -10.36 -18.00 -4.78
CA SER A 290 -11.45 -17.73 -5.70
C SER A 290 -10.97 -17.70 -7.15
N GLY A 291 -9.86 -17.01 -7.43
CA GLY A 291 -9.27 -16.96 -8.77
C GLY A 291 -8.87 -18.35 -9.29
N GLY A 292 -8.29 -19.19 -8.42
CA GLY A 292 -7.92 -20.56 -8.75
C GLY A 292 -9.12 -21.48 -8.99
N PHE A 293 -10.16 -21.42 -8.14
CA PHE A 293 -11.36 -22.23 -8.29
C PHE A 293 -12.17 -21.85 -9.53
N ILE A 294 -12.28 -20.56 -9.86
CA ILE A 294 -12.94 -20.11 -11.09
C ILE A 294 -12.16 -20.63 -12.31
N ALA A 295 -10.83 -20.52 -12.29
CA ALA A 295 -9.99 -21.03 -13.38
C ALA A 295 -10.14 -22.55 -13.57
N SER A 296 -10.16 -23.31 -12.47
CA SER A 296 -10.40 -24.76 -12.48
C SER A 296 -11.80 -25.12 -13.00
N ALA A 297 -12.82 -24.36 -12.61
CA ALA A 297 -14.18 -24.54 -13.11
C ALA A 297 -14.29 -24.30 -14.63
N ILE A 298 -13.61 -23.27 -15.16
CA ILE A 298 -13.54 -23.01 -16.61
C ILE A 298 -12.90 -24.20 -17.34
N ASN A 299 -11.79 -24.71 -16.82
CA ASN A 299 -11.11 -25.89 -17.38
C ASN A 299 -12.02 -27.13 -17.36
N MET A 300 -12.74 -27.35 -16.27
CA MET A 300 -13.68 -28.47 -16.13
C MET A 300 -14.83 -28.38 -17.14
N ILE A 301 -15.44 -27.20 -17.29
CA ILE A 301 -16.52 -26.95 -18.26
C ILE A 301 -16.01 -27.19 -19.70
N ALA A 302 -14.83 -26.67 -20.04
CA ALA A 302 -14.22 -26.88 -21.35
C ALA A 302 -13.95 -28.38 -21.61
N GLY A 303 -13.42 -29.10 -20.60
CA GLY A 303 -13.18 -30.55 -20.67
C GLY A 303 -14.46 -31.35 -20.90
N MET A 304 -15.55 -31.04 -20.20
CA MET A 304 -16.85 -31.73 -20.37
C MET A 304 -17.44 -31.54 -21.77
N ILE A 305 -17.27 -30.35 -22.36
CA ILE A 305 -17.82 -30.01 -23.68
C ILE A 305 -16.95 -30.58 -24.82
N SER A 306 -15.66 -30.83 -24.57
CA SER A 306 -14.71 -31.34 -25.57
C SER A 306 -15.06 -32.73 -26.15
N GLY A 307 -15.91 -33.50 -25.49
CA GLY A 307 -16.32 -34.84 -25.91
C GLY A 307 -17.34 -34.88 -27.06
N ASN A 308 -17.90 -33.74 -27.48
CA ASN A 308 -18.87 -33.65 -28.56
C ASN A 308 -18.31 -32.84 -29.73
N TRP A 309 -18.54 -33.25 -30.99
CA TRP A 309 -18.05 -32.58 -32.19
C TRP A 309 -18.50 -31.10 -32.25
N PHE A 310 -19.75 -30.84 -31.89
CA PHE A 310 -20.27 -29.47 -31.78
C PHE A 310 -19.59 -28.67 -30.65
N GLY A 311 -19.14 -29.35 -29.59
CA GLY A 311 -18.48 -28.75 -28.44
C GLY A 311 -17.06 -28.27 -28.74
N MET A 312 -16.33 -28.93 -29.65
CA MET A 312 -14.95 -28.55 -30.02
C MET A 312 -14.84 -27.12 -30.57
N ILE A 313 -15.88 -26.59 -31.22
CA ILE A 313 -15.89 -25.21 -31.72
C ILE A 313 -16.02 -24.19 -30.58
N PHE A 314 -16.74 -24.54 -29.50
CA PHE A 314 -16.96 -23.65 -28.36
C PHE A 314 -15.84 -23.70 -27.32
N VAL A 315 -15.05 -24.79 -27.27
CA VAL A 315 -13.96 -24.96 -26.30
C VAL A 315 -12.93 -23.81 -26.32
N PRO A 316 -12.40 -23.36 -27.48
CA PRO A 316 -11.48 -22.23 -27.53
C PRO A 316 -12.09 -20.92 -27.02
N VAL A 317 -13.37 -20.68 -27.31
CA VAL A 317 -14.10 -19.48 -26.86
C VAL A 317 -14.26 -19.50 -25.35
N ILE A 318 -14.62 -20.65 -24.78
CA ILE A 318 -14.80 -20.82 -23.32
C ILE A 318 -13.45 -20.68 -22.61
N LEU A 319 -12.39 -21.30 -23.12
CA LEU A 319 -11.06 -21.21 -22.50
C LEU A 319 -10.51 -19.79 -22.58
N ILE A 320 -10.44 -19.19 -23.79
CA ILE A 320 -9.86 -17.85 -23.96
C ILE A 320 -10.73 -16.81 -23.24
N GLY A 321 -12.04 -16.82 -23.50
CA GLY A 321 -12.97 -15.86 -22.91
C GLY A 321 -13.08 -16.01 -21.39
N GLY A 322 -13.21 -17.25 -20.91
CA GLY A 322 -13.29 -17.57 -19.49
C GLY A 322 -12.01 -17.18 -18.73
N HIS A 323 -10.83 -17.56 -19.24
CA HIS A 323 -9.57 -17.19 -18.60
C HIS A 323 -9.31 -15.69 -18.64
N LEU A 324 -9.64 -15.01 -19.73
CA LEU A 324 -9.48 -13.56 -19.83
C LEU A 324 -10.41 -12.83 -18.86
N PHE A 325 -11.65 -13.30 -18.72
CA PHE A 325 -12.60 -12.78 -17.73
C PHE A 325 -12.12 -13.05 -16.29
N ASN A 326 -11.67 -14.27 -15.99
CA ASN A 326 -11.18 -14.60 -14.65
C ASN A 326 -9.90 -13.82 -14.29
N MET A 327 -8.99 -13.64 -15.26
CA MET A 327 -7.80 -12.83 -15.11
C MET A 327 -8.18 -11.37 -14.79
N PHE A 328 -9.14 -10.81 -15.51
CA PHE A 328 -9.65 -9.46 -15.25
C PHE A 328 -10.21 -9.33 -13.82
N LEU A 329 -11.07 -10.26 -13.39
CA LEU A 329 -11.63 -10.24 -12.04
C LEU A 329 -10.58 -10.43 -10.95
N SER A 330 -9.62 -11.33 -11.18
CA SER A 330 -8.56 -11.63 -10.23
C SER A 330 -7.63 -10.43 -10.03
N PHE A 331 -7.23 -9.74 -11.11
CA PHE A 331 -6.39 -8.54 -11.00
C PHE A 331 -7.14 -7.32 -10.49
N LEU A 332 -8.40 -7.13 -10.88
CA LEU A 332 -9.23 -6.05 -10.34
C LEU A 332 -9.47 -6.25 -8.85
N GLY A 333 -9.82 -7.47 -8.43
CA GLY A 333 -9.98 -7.84 -7.03
C GLY A 333 -8.68 -7.65 -6.25
N ALA A 334 -7.56 -8.15 -6.77
CA ALA A 334 -6.25 -7.99 -6.16
C ALA A 334 -5.88 -6.51 -6.00
N TYR A 335 -6.13 -5.67 -7.02
CA TYR A 335 -5.87 -4.24 -6.97
C TYR A 335 -6.69 -3.55 -5.87
N VAL A 336 -8.01 -3.73 -5.88
CA VAL A 336 -8.93 -3.04 -4.96
C VAL A 336 -8.69 -3.50 -3.52
N HIS A 337 -8.57 -4.80 -3.29
CA HIS A 337 -8.42 -5.34 -1.94
C HIS A 337 -7.01 -5.11 -1.37
N THR A 338 -5.97 -5.11 -2.20
CA THR A 338 -4.63 -4.71 -1.74
C THR A 338 -4.62 -3.23 -1.39
N SER A 339 -5.18 -2.36 -2.23
CA SER A 339 -5.32 -0.93 -1.91
C SER A 339 -6.11 -0.72 -0.63
N ARG A 340 -7.17 -1.50 -0.38
CA ARG A 340 -7.89 -1.48 0.89
C ARG A 340 -6.98 -1.75 2.07
N LEU A 341 -6.29 -2.90 2.08
CA LEU A 341 -5.35 -3.32 3.13
C LEU A 341 -4.29 -2.25 3.43
N MET A 342 -3.92 -1.49 2.42
CA MET A 342 -2.91 -0.43 2.57
C MET A 342 -3.51 0.86 3.12
N TYR A 343 -4.62 1.31 2.58
CA TYR A 343 -5.22 2.59 2.95
C TYR A 343 -5.86 2.56 4.34
N VAL A 344 -6.50 1.46 4.71
CA VAL A 344 -7.27 1.43 5.96
C VAL A 344 -6.54 0.69 7.06
N GLU A 345 -6.00 -0.49 6.77
CA GLU A 345 -5.36 -1.32 7.79
C GLU A 345 -3.91 -0.87 8.08
N TYR A 346 -3.19 -0.29 7.12
CA TYR A 346 -1.78 0.12 7.28
C TYR A 346 -1.58 1.64 7.46
N PHE A 347 -2.00 2.48 6.50
CA PHE A 347 -1.81 3.93 6.56
C PHE A 347 -2.52 4.55 7.78
N GLY A 348 -3.70 4.06 8.15
CA GLY A 348 -4.42 4.50 9.34
C GLY A 348 -3.65 4.34 10.66
N LYS A 349 -2.50 3.65 10.69
CA LYS A 349 -1.68 3.49 11.90
C LYS A 349 -0.65 4.60 12.10
N PHE A 350 -0.15 5.22 11.04
CA PHE A 350 0.99 6.16 11.13
C PHE A 350 0.93 7.35 10.16
N TYR A 351 -0.08 7.40 9.29
CA TYR A 351 -0.16 8.35 8.18
C TYR A 351 -1.46 9.13 8.22
N GLU A 352 -1.39 10.45 8.48
CA GLU A 352 -2.57 11.33 8.47
C GLU A 352 -2.81 11.90 7.08
N GLY A 353 -1.74 12.27 6.37
CA GLY A 353 -1.81 12.86 5.04
C GLY A 353 -2.49 14.25 5.02
N GLY A 354 -2.79 14.71 3.81
CA GLY A 354 -3.46 16.00 3.55
C GLY A 354 -2.55 17.08 2.96
N GLY A 355 -1.32 16.73 2.57
CA GLY A 355 -0.41 17.63 1.88
C GLY A 355 -0.91 18.01 0.47
N LYS A 356 -0.34 19.08 -0.08
CA LYS A 356 -0.63 19.55 -1.44
C LYS A 356 0.46 19.07 -2.41
N PRO A 357 0.12 18.50 -3.57
CA PRO A 357 1.15 18.10 -4.54
C PRO A 357 1.88 19.32 -5.11
N PHE A 358 3.19 19.17 -5.33
CA PHE A 358 3.96 20.15 -6.08
C PHE A 358 3.56 20.13 -7.56
N LYS A 359 3.04 21.26 -8.03
CA LYS A 359 2.70 21.46 -9.44
C LYS A 359 3.81 22.30 -10.08
N ASP A 360 4.54 21.70 -11.00
CA ASP A 360 5.60 22.42 -11.72
C ASP A 360 4.96 23.53 -12.58
N PHE A 361 5.57 24.72 -12.55
CA PHE A 361 5.18 25.84 -13.41
C PHE A 361 5.69 25.55 -14.84
N ARG A 362 4.89 24.84 -15.61
CA ARG A 362 5.17 24.47 -17.02
C ARG A 362 3.97 24.86 -17.89
N THR A 363 4.24 25.29 -19.12
CA THR A 363 3.19 25.46 -20.13
C THR A 363 2.66 24.08 -20.52
N GLU A 364 1.41 23.77 -20.16
CA GLU A 364 0.77 22.51 -20.57
C GLU A 364 0.61 22.49 -22.10
N SER A 365 1.55 21.85 -22.79
CA SER A 365 1.44 21.64 -24.23
C SER A 365 0.50 20.45 -24.47
N LYS A 366 -0.65 20.72 -25.10
CA LYS A 366 -1.67 19.69 -25.39
C LYS A 366 -1.22 18.60 -26.37
N TYR A 367 -0.14 18.82 -27.11
CA TYR A 367 0.24 18.02 -28.27
C TYR A 367 1.71 17.58 -28.33
N ILE A 368 2.57 18.08 -27.44
CA ILE A 368 4.00 17.76 -27.45
C ILE A 368 4.39 17.23 -26.07
N ASN A 369 4.72 15.94 -25.99
CA ASN A 369 5.48 15.41 -24.87
C ASN A 369 6.89 15.98 -24.98
N MET A 370 7.14 17.10 -24.32
CA MET A 370 8.51 17.52 -24.03
C MET A 370 8.96 16.70 -22.82
N ASP A 371 9.61 15.57 -23.10
CA ASP A 371 10.37 14.85 -22.08
C ASP A 371 11.61 15.70 -21.78
N ASP A 372 11.62 16.32 -20.60
CA ASP A 372 12.81 16.78 -19.86
C ASP A 372 12.52 16.76 -18.34
#